data_AF-A0A9W4TCP8-F1
#
_entry.id   AF-A0A9W4TCP8-F1
#
_cell.length_a   1.000
_cell.length_b   1.000
_cell.length_c   1.000
_cell.angle_alpha   90.00
_cell.angle_beta   90.00
_cell.angle_gamma   90.00
#
_symmetry.space_group_name_H-M   'P 1'
#
loop_
_entity.id
_entity.type
_entity.pdbx_description
1 polymer ?
#
loop_
_entity_poly.entity_id
_entity_poly.type
_entity_poly.pdbx_seq_one_letter_code
_entity_poly.pdbx_strand_id
1 'polypeptide(L)'
;MQAIPVKVKNVKVYPYIDWNGGGIGPVILPVIEGASGTYAVGTLGRSVFYNLDLAPEKSSIGIHQRYLATGETEDGTPFTTPWMYSTSTTGDIEFGRTITIGVRESEAINVGSIPPYIVLGPLTNITVTQILPAPAIGERIIIENGSGNIIATRTGTPHEMGVDVIEGNRLGRLRAGLKNIMITGKNKDGQTVTIGHLTCLDPNEPALFLQQFGPSEH
;
A
#
# COMPACT_ATOMS: atom_id res chain seq x y z
N MET A 1 0.13 21.21 29.54
CA MET A 1 1.61 21.15 29.67
C MET A 1 2.20 21.43 28.30
N GLN A 2 3.16 22.36 28.20
CA GLN A 2 3.78 22.70 26.91
C GLN A 2 4.56 21.49 26.38
N ALA A 3 4.44 21.19 25.09
CA ALA A 3 5.18 20.10 24.47
C ALA A 3 6.68 20.44 24.51
N ILE A 4 7.48 19.61 25.17
CA ILE A 4 8.93 19.75 25.19
C ILE A 4 9.47 18.78 24.11
N PRO A 5 10.10 19.29 23.03
CA PRO A 5 10.68 18.43 22.01
C PRO A 5 11.85 17.63 22.59
N VAL A 6 11.81 16.31 22.39
CA VAL A 6 12.87 15.37 22.76
C VAL A 6 13.54 14.88 21.48
N LYS A 7 14.88 14.87 21.47
CA LYS A 7 15.62 14.34 20.32
C LYS A 7 15.45 12.83 20.20
N VAL A 8 15.26 12.37 18.97
CA VAL A 8 15.04 10.97 18.62
C VAL A 8 15.96 10.53 17.49
N LYS A 9 16.31 9.23 17.49
CA LYS A 9 17.20 8.58 16.53
C LYS A 9 16.65 7.21 16.14
N ASN A 10 17.22 6.62 15.08
CA ASN A 10 16.82 5.31 14.56
C ASN A 10 15.31 5.22 14.25
N VAL A 11 14.71 6.34 13.86
CA VAL A 11 13.27 6.43 13.65
C VAL A 11 12.91 5.67 12.38
N LYS A 12 11.90 4.81 12.50
CA LYS A 12 11.26 4.10 11.40
C LYS A 12 9.82 4.58 11.30
N VAL A 13 9.39 4.96 10.10
CA VAL A 13 8.02 5.41 9.84
C VAL A 13 7.32 4.39 8.96
N TYR A 14 6.11 4.00 9.33
CA TYR A 14 5.29 3.00 8.66
C TYR A 14 3.96 3.63 8.24
N PRO A 15 3.43 3.36 7.04
CA PRO A 15 2.05 3.73 6.73
C PRO A 15 1.09 3.03 7.71
N TYR A 16 0.09 3.76 8.18
CA TYR A 16 -0.91 3.26 9.11
C TYR A 16 -2.20 2.93 8.35
N ILE A 17 -2.75 1.73 8.59
CA ILE A 17 -3.99 1.23 7.99
C ILE A 17 -4.90 0.79 9.13
N ASP A 18 -6.15 1.26 9.13
CA ASP A 18 -7.16 0.80 10.08
C ASP A 18 -7.48 -0.68 9.82
N TRP A 19 -7.09 -1.53 10.75
CA TRP A 19 -7.29 -2.96 10.68
C TRP A 19 -8.57 -3.34 11.44
N ASN A 20 -9.63 -3.70 10.71
CA ASN A 20 -10.91 -4.12 11.31
C ASN A 20 -10.86 -5.47 12.06
N GLY A 21 -9.73 -6.18 12.06
CA GLY A 21 -9.59 -7.52 12.61
C GLY A 21 -8.86 -7.63 13.97
N GLY A 22 -8.67 -6.53 14.72
CA GLY A 22 -8.20 -6.57 16.11
C GLY A 22 -6.88 -7.33 16.39
N GLY A 23 -5.84 -7.17 15.57
CA GLY A 23 -4.55 -7.85 15.74
C GLY A 23 -3.38 -7.13 15.04
N ILE A 24 -2.16 -7.65 15.27
CA ILE A 24 -0.91 -7.14 14.69
C ILE A 24 -1.06 -7.14 13.16
N GLY A 25 -1.10 -5.94 12.57
CA GLY A 25 -1.20 -5.74 11.14
C GLY A 25 -0.04 -6.41 10.38
N PRO A 26 -0.14 -6.52 9.05
CA PRO A 26 0.88 -7.16 8.22
C PRO A 26 2.23 -6.45 8.40
N VAL A 27 3.31 -7.14 8.04
CA VAL A 27 4.67 -6.57 8.04
C VAL A 27 4.71 -5.43 7.04
N ILE A 28 4.40 -4.22 7.52
CA ILE A 28 4.50 -3.00 6.76
C ILE A 28 5.98 -2.64 6.74
N LEU A 29 6.56 -2.58 5.54
CA LEU A 29 7.91 -2.06 5.39
C LEU A 29 7.90 -0.57 5.73
N PRO A 30 8.90 -0.09 6.48
CA PRO A 30 9.02 1.32 6.78
C PRO A 30 9.28 2.13 5.50
N VAL A 31 8.60 3.27 5.38
CA VAL A 31 8.82 4.26 4.30
C VAL A 31 9.99 5.20 4.60
N ILE A 32 10.42 5.23 5.86
CA ILE A 32 11.61 5.91 6.35
C ILE A 32 12.32 4.95 7.29
N GLU A 33 13.64 4.79 7.15
CA GLU A 33 14.47 4.01 8.06
C GLU A 33 15.68 4.78 8.55
N GLY A 34 15.88 4.80 9.86
CA GLY A 34 17.10 5.37 10.45
C GLY A 34 17.09 6.90 10.56
N ALA A 35 15.93 7.53 10.38
CA ALA A 35 15.81 8.98 10.52
C ALA A 35 16.07 9.45 11.95
N SER A 36 16.41 10.73 12.08
CA SER A 36 16.62 11.41 13.35
C SER A 36 15.90 12.75 13.34
N GLY A 37 15.51 13.24 14.52
CA GLY A 37 14.69 14.43 14.60
C GLY A 37 14.23 14.75 16.03
N THR A 38 13.05 15.33 16.15
CA THR A 38 12.43 15.66 17.43
C THR A 38 11.01 15.11 17.54
N TYR A 39 10.70 14.54 18.70
CA TYR A 39 9.37 14.08 19.05
C TYR A 39 8.86 14.86 20.26
N ALA A 40 7.62 15.36 20.19
CA ALA A 40 7.03 16.16 21.25
C ALA A 40 5.61 15.69 21.55
N VAL A 41 5.29 15.57 22.84
CA VAL A 41 3.94 15.29 23.33
C VAL A 41 3.50 16.42 24.24
N GLY A 42 2.38 17.05 23.92
CA GLY A 42 1.80 18.16 24.67
C GLY A 42 0.37 17.89 25.09
N THR A 43 -0.11 18.64 26.08
CA THR A 43 -1.51 18.55 26.53
C THR A 43 -2.10 19.95 26.72
N LEU A 44 -3.31 20.16 26.20
CA LEU A 44 -4.09 21.38 26.42
C LEU A 44 -5.55 21.01 26.68
N GLY A 45 -6.04 21.26 27.90
CA GLY A 45 -7.40 20.88 28.29
C GLY A 45 -7.62 19.37 28.19
N ARG A 46 -8.56 18.96 27.32
CA ARG A 46 -8.87 17.55 27.03
C ARG A 46 -8.14 17.02 25.78
N SER A 47 -7.24 17.80 25.20
CA SER A 47 -6.54 17.45 23.97
C SER A 47 -5.08 17.09 24.24
N VAL A 48 -4.62 16.03 23.59
CA VAL A 48 -3.23 15.59 23.56
C VAL A 48 -2.69 15.81 22.14
N PHE A 49 -1.54 16.45 22.03
CA PHE A 49 -0.88 16.78 20.77
C PHE A 49 0.38 15.95 20.64
N TYR A 50 0.58 15.37 19.46
CA TYR A 50 1.75 14.59 19.09
C TYR A 50 2.35 15.21 17.85
N ASN A 51 3.62 15.59 17.93
CA ASN A 51 4.38 16.11 16.80
C ASN A 51 5.68 15.33 16.65
N LEU A 52 6.02 14.98 15.41
CA LEU A 52 7.29 14.35 15.05
C LEU A 52 7.87 15.08 13.85
N ASP A 53 9.04 15.67 14.04
CA ASP A 53 9.76 16.40 13.00
C ASP A 53 11.04 15.62 12.71
N LEU A 54 11.21 15.16 11.48
CA LEU A 54 12.36 14.40 11.04
C LEU A 54 13.21 15.22 10.08
N ALA A 55 14.53 15.04 10.18
CA ALA A 55 15.46 15.65 9.25
C ALA A 55 15.15 15.24 7.79
N PRO A 56 15.47 16.10 6.81
CA PRO A 56 15.17 15.84 5.40
C PRO A 56 15.76 14.52 4.93
N GLU A 57 14.90 13.59 4.53
CA GLU A 57 15.30 12.36 3.86
C GLU A 57 14.54 12.24 2.55
N LYS A 58 15.19 11.75 1.48
CA LYS A 58 14.52 11.48 0.20
C LYS A 58 13.54 10.31 0.39
N SER A 59 12.34 10.60 0.86
CA SER A 59 11.28 9.63 1.09
C SER A 59 10.01 10.05 0.33
N SER A 60 9.31 9.07 -0.24
CA SER A 60 8.04 9.29 -0.93
C SER A 60 6.89 9.25 0.07
N ILE A 61 6.80 10.26 0.94
CA ILE A 61 5.67 10.41 1.85
C ILE A 61 4.53 11.12 1.12
N GLY A 62 3.32 10.53 1.20
CA GLY A 62 2.10 11.20 0.79
C GLY A 62 1.62 12.19 1.86
N ILE A 63 1.39 13.45 1.46
CA ILE A 63 0.81 14.50 2.31
C ILE A 63 -0.57 14.03 2.79
N HIS A 64 -0.92 14.34 4.06
CA HIS A 64 -2.20 13.99 4.69
C HIS A 64 -2.50 12.49 4.83
N GLN A 65 -1.53 11.61 4.58
CA GLN A 65 -1.65 10.19 4.89
C GLN A 65 -1.31 9.91 6.36
N ARG A 66 -1.81 8.77 6.87
CA ARG A 66 -1.59 8.35 8.26
C ARG A 66 -0.35 7.47 8.35
N TYR A 67 0.48 7.75 9.34
CA TYR A 67 1.72 7.03 9.59
C TYR A 67 1.91 6.75 11.08
N LEU A 68 2.60 5.67 11.40
CA LEU A 68 3.05 5.35 12.75
C LEU A 68 4.58 5.35 12.76
N ALA A 69 5.20 5.86 13.81
CA ALA A 69 6.64 5.87 13.97
C ALA A 69 7.08 5.07 15.19
N THR A 70 8.20 4.38 15.05
CA THR A 70 8.92 3.74 16.16
C THR A 70 10.36 4.22 16.14
N GLY A 71 11.00 4.37 17.28
CA GLY A 71 12.41 4.73 17.34
C GLY A 71 12.90 4.76 18.77
N GLU A 72 14.01 5.46 18.99
CA GLU A 72 14.62 5.61 20.30
C GLU A 72 14.88 7.09 20.60
N THR A 73 14.78 7.50 21.86
CA THR A 73 15.31 8.80 22.31
C THR A 73 16.84 8.82 22.20
N GLU A 74 17.45 10.00 22.30
CA GLU A 74 18.92 10.14 22.30
C GLU A 74 19.57 9.22 23.35
N ASP A 75 18.95 9.13 24.53
CA ASP A 75 19.24 8.29 25.68
C ASP A 75 18.87 6.80 25.51
N GLY A 76 18.33 6.41 24.36
CA GLY A 76 18.08 5.00 24.01
C GLY A 76 16.75 4.43 24.50
N THR A 77 15.84 5.27 25.00
CA THR A 77 14.51 4.81 25.41
C THR A 77 13.64 4.57 24.18
N PRO A 78 13.09 3.37 23.97
CA PRO A 78 12.24 3.10 22.82
C PRO A 78 10.91 3.86 22.95
N PHE A 79 10.42 4.39 21.83
CA PHE A 79 9.09 5.00 21.75
C PHE A 79 8.31 4.47 20.56
N THR A 80 6.99 4.57 20.66
CA THR A 80 6.05 4.32 19.57
C THR A 80 5.00 5.42 19.59
N THR A 81 4.79 6.05 18.44
CA THR A 81 3.80 7.11 18.32
C THR A 81 2.42 6.51 18.11
N PRO A 82 1.33 7.23 18.46
CA PRO A 82 0.05 6.96 17.81
C PRO A 82 0.18 7.20 16.30
N TRP A 83 -0.82 6.79 15.50
CA TRP A 83 -0.85 7.21 14.11
C TRP A 83 -0.91 8.73 14.00
N MET A 84 -0.24 9.36 13.04
CA MET A 84 -0.15 10.80 12.83
C MET A 84 -0.31 11.13 11.34
N TYR A 85 -0.76 12.33 11.01
CA TYR A 85 -0.82 12.80 9.63
C TYR A 85 0.51 13.41 9.21
N SER A 86 0.97 13.14 7.99
CA SER A 86 2.02 13.98 7.38
C SER A 86 1.47 15.37 7.10
N THR A 87 2.08 16.40 7.70
CA THR A 87 1.69 17.81 7.56
C THR A 87 2.54 18.57 6.55
N SER A 88 3.75 18.09 6.27
CA SER A 88 4.66 18.62 5.25
C SER A 88 5.45 17.50 4.58
N THR A 89 5.74 17.67 3.29
CA THR A 89 6.63 16.79 2.50
C THR A 89 7.70 17.57 1.74
N THR A 90 7.84 18.88 2.01
CA THR A 90 8.80 19.76 1.33
C THR A 90 9.84 20.27 2.31
N GLY A 91 11.07 19.78 2.21
CA GLY A 91 12.16 20.14 3.12
C GLY A 91 12.20 19.21 4.33
N ASP A 92 11.55 19.62 5.41
CA ASP A 92 11.45 18.85 6.65
C ASP A 92 10.20 17.96 6.65
N ILE A 93 10.34 16.74 7.18
CA ILE A 93 9.26 15.76 7.21
C ILE A 93 8.57 15.88 8.56
N GLU A 94 7.36 16.45 8.55
CA GLU A 94 6.60 16.74 9.75
C GLU A 94 5.36 15.86 9.84
N PHE A 95 5.10 15.37 11.05
CA PHE A 95 3.89 14.63 11.38
C PHE A 95 3.18 15.22 12.59
N GLY A 96 1.85 15.25 12.54
CA GLY A 96 1.02 15.80 13.61
C GLY A 96 -0.25 15.01 13.88
N ARG A 97 -0.66 14.92 15.15
CA ARG A 97 -2.01 14.51 15.54
C ARG A 97 -2.47 15.20 16.82
N THR A 98 -3.75 15.55 16.84
CA THR A 98 -4.48 15.92 18.05
C THR A 98 -5.50 14.86 18.40
N ILE A 99 -5.50 14.39 19.65
CA ILE A 99 -6.51 13.48 20.20
C ILE A 99 -7.31 14.23 21.26
N THR A 100 -8.62 14.37 21.09
CA THR A 100 -9.50 15.02 22.07
C THR A 100 -10.29 13.97 22.85
N ILE A 101 -10.06 13.92 24.16
CA ILE A 101 -10.69 12.94 25.06
C ILE A 101 -12.22 13.16 25.08
N GLY A 102 -12.98 12.11 24.77
CA GLY A 102 -14.45 12.10 24.81
C GLY A 102 -15.12 12.48 23.49
N VAL A 103 -14.36 12.73 22.42
CA VAL A 103 -14.88 12.94 21.07
C VAL A 103 -14.58 11.68 20.25
N ARG A 104 -15.60 11.13 19.56
CA ARG A 104 -15.37 10.05 18.58
C ARG A 104 -14.49 10.59 17.47
N GLU A 105 -13.43 9.86 17.13
CA GLU A 105 -12.52 10.24 16.05
C GLU A 105 -13.33 10.43 14.75
N SER A 106 -13.23 11.62 14.15
CA SER A 106 -13.79 11.85 12.81
C SER A 106 -12.89 11.15 11.80
N GLU A 107 -13.49 10.40 10.88
CA GLU A 107 -12.78 9.76 9.77
C GLU A 107 -11.85 10.75 9.05
N ALA A 108 -10.65 10.28 8.71
CA ALA A 108 -9.67 11.09 8.01
C ALA A 108 -10.22 11.56 6.65
N ILE A 109 -9.84 12.78 6.28
CA ILE A 109 -9.91 13.26 4.90
C ILE A 109 -8.86 12.45 4.11
N ASN A 110 -9.26 11.29 3.58
CA ASN A 110 -8.45 10.47 2.68
C ASN A 110 -8.30 11.21 1.34
N VAL A 111 -7.28 12.06 1.21
CA VAL A 111 -6.86 12.59 -0.10
C VAL A 111 -5.72 11.71 -0.60
N GLY A 112 -6.05 10.75 -1.45
CA GLY A 112 -5.09 9.85 -2.11
C GLY A 112 -5.13 8.44 -1.56
N SER A 113 -6.04 7.63 -2.11
CA SER A 113 -6.09 6.18 -1.90
C SER A 113 -4.74 5.55 -2.23
N ILE A 114 -3.97 5.14 -1.23
CA ILE A 114 -2.83 4.24 -1.45
C ILE A 114 -3.42 2.95 -2.06
N PRO A 115 -3.01 2.51 -3.26
CA PRO A 115 -3.50 1.27 -3.84
C PRO A 115 -3.26 0.12 -2.87
N PRO A 116 -4.17 -0.84 -2.68
CA PRO A 116 -4.03 -1.93 -1.69
C PRO A 116 -2.91 -2.94 -2.03
N TYR A 117 -2.10 -2.65 -3.05
CA TYR A 117 -1.02 -3.47 -3.57
C TYR A 117 0.30 -2.70 -3.65
N ILE A 118 1.40 -3.44 -3.70
CA ILE A 118 2.76 -2.97 -3.99
C ILE A 118 3.11 -3.29 -5.45
N VAL A 119 3.85 -2.41 -6.11
CA VAL A 119 4.34 -2.62 -7.47
C VAL A 119 5.72 -3.29 -7.40
N LEU A 120 5.86 -4.45 -8.04
CA LEU A 120 7.10 -5.24 -8.08
C LEU A 120 7.96 -4.91 -9.31
N GLY A 121 7.32 -4.56 -10.43
CA GLY A 121 8.05 -4.14 -11.64
C GLY A 121 7.16 -4.02 -12.87
N PRO A 122 7.61 -3.28 -13.89
CA PRO A 122 6.84 -3.02 -15.09
C PRO A 122 6.73 -4.25 -16.00
N LEU A 123 5.61 -4.36 -16.71
CA LEU A 123 5.35 -5.30 -17.77
C LEU A 123 4.91 -4.58 -19.06
N THR A 124 5.40 -5.06 -20.19
CA THR A 124 5.07 -4.57 -21.52
C THR A 124 4.58 -5.70 -22.41
N ASN A 125 3.88 -5.38 -23.50
CA ASN A 125 3.29 -6.38 -24.41
C ASN A 125 2.42 -7.39 -23.65
N ILE A 126 1.59 -6.88 -22.75
CA ILE A 126 0.71 -7.70 -21.92
C ILE A 126 -0.40 -8.26 -22.80
N THR A 127 -0.58 -9.57 -22.75
CA THR A 127 -1.72 -10.29 -23.30
C THR A 127 -2.47 -10.94 -22.15
N VAL A 128 -3.76 -10.64 -22.03
CA VAL A 128 -4.66 -11.21 -21.02
C VAL A 128 -5.61 -12.15 -21.71
N THR A 129 -5.60 -13.42 -21.31
CA THR A 129 -6.49 -14.46 -21.82
C THR A 129 -7.32 -15.07 -20.71
N GLN A 130 -8.52 -15.53 -21.05
CA GLN A 130 -9.36 -16.34 -20.20
C GLN A 130 -9.40 -17.76 -20.73
N ILE A 131 -9.09 -18.71 -19.85
CA ILE A 131 -9.24 -20.13 -20.09
C ILE A 131 -10.69 -20.50 -19.73
N LEU A 132 -11.44 -20.99 -20.72
CA LEU A 132 -12.81 -21.43 -20.53
C LEU A 132 -12.82 -22.92 -20.16
N PRO A 133 -13.30 -23.28 -18.96
CA PRO A 133 -13.42 -24.69 -18.57
C PRO A 133 -14.53 -25.38 -19.37
N ALA A 134 -14.57 -26.71 -19.31
CA ALA A 134 -15.66 -27.49 -19.89
C ALA A 134 -17.03 -26.99 -19.39
N PRO A 135 -18.08 -26.96 -20.25
CA PRO A 135 -18.15 -27.53 -21.60
C PRO A 135 -17.71 -26.59 -22.74
N ALA A 136 -17.38 -25.33 -22.46
CA ALA A 136 -17.03 -24.32 -23.46
C ALA A 136 -15.51 -24.24 -23.71
N ILE A 137 -14.86 -25.41 -23.87
CA ILE A 137 -13.40 -25.56 -23.92
C ILE A 137 -12.78 -24.60 -24.93
N GLY A 138 -11.83 -23.76 -24.49
CA GLY A 138 -11.10 -22.84 -25.35
C GLY A 138 -10.37 -21.75 -24.58
N GLU A 139 -9.64 -20.91 -25.32
CA GLU A 139 -8.99 -19.72 -24.80
C GLU A 139 -9.57 -18.49 -25.50
N ARG A 140 -9.85 -17.44 -24.73
CA ARG A 140 -10.33 -16.18 -25.26
C ARG A 140 -9.38 -15.05 -24.86
N ILE A 141 -8.90 -14.32 -25.84
CA ILE A 141 -8.14 -13.09 -25.62
C ILE A 141 -9.07 -11.97 -25.17
N ILE A 142 -8.68 -11.27 -24.11
CA ILE A 142 -9.45 -10.17 -23.50
C ILE A 142 -8.73 -8.84 -23.66
N ILE A 143 -7.40 -8.82 -23.49
CA ILE A 143 -6.57 -7.64 -23.71
C ILE A 143 -5.35 -8.05 -24.53
N GLU A 144 -4.99 -7.24 -25.53
CA GLU A 144 -3.73 -7.37 -26.28
C GLU A 144 -2.90 -6.09 -26.21
N ASN A 145 -1.58 -6.24 -26.37
CA ASN A 145 -0.62 -5.14 -26.43
C ASN A 145 -0.73 -4.19 -25.23
N GLY A 146 -1.00 -4.75 -24.05
CA GLY A 146 -1.16 -3.96 -22.85
C GLY A 146 0.17 -3.54 -22.20
N SER A 147 0.07 -2.58 -21.30
CA SER A 147 1.14 -2.12 -20.43
C SER A 147 0.64 -2.08 -18.99
N GLY A 148 1.52 -2.29 -18.02
CA GLY A 148 1.12 -2.42 -16.63
C GLY A 148 2.26 -2.86 -15.72
N ASN A 149 1.94 -3.40 -14.56
CA ASN A 149 2.93 -3.84 -13.60
C ASN A 149 2.57 -5.19 -12.98
N ILE A 150 3.61 -5.94 -12.62
CA ILE A 150 3.48 -7.00 -11.63
C ILE A 150 3.25 -6.33 -10.29
N ILE A 151 2.21 -6.78 -9.60
CA ILE A 151 1.85 -6.31 -8.28
C ILE A 151 1.86 -7.46 -7.29
N ALA A 152 1.96 -7.13 -6.01
CA ALA A 152 1.67 -8.06 -4.93
C ALA A 152 0.76 -7.39 -3.91
N THR A 153 -0.10 -8.17 -3.25
CA THR A 153 -0.91 -7.64 -2.16
C THR A 153 -0.03 -7.11 -1.03
N ARG A 154 -0.39 -5.92 -0.51
CA ARG A 154 0.30 -5.36 0.66
C ARG A 154 -0.08 -6.12 1.95
N THR A 155 -1.14 -6.95 1.90
CA THR A 155 -1.70 -7.69 3.02
C THR A 155 -1.88 -9.18 2.67
N GLY A 156 -1.56 -10.08 3.63
CA GLY A 156 -1.67 -11.55 3.48
C GLY A 156 -0.32 -12.26 3.31
N THR A 157 -0.15 -13.42 3.96
CA THR A 157 0.93 -14.36 3.68
C THR A 157 0.31 -15.66 3.19
N PRO A 158 0.77 -16.25 2.07
CA PRO A 158 1.79 -15.74 1.14
C PRO A 158 1.27 -14.54 0.31
N HIS A 159 2.19 -13.64 -0.08
CA HIS A 159 1.88 -12.47 -0.91
C HIS A 159 1.16 -12.92 -2.19
N GLU A 160 -0.08 -12.45 -2.41
CA GLU A 160 -0.81 -12.77 -3.63
C GLU A 160 -0.18 -11.95 -4.76
N MET A 161 0.45 -12.63 -5.71
CA MET A 161 0.98 -11.99 -6.90
C MET A 161 -0.14 -11.73 -7.89
N GLY A 162 0.00 -10.65 -8.64
CA GLY A 162 -0.98 -10.25 -9.62
C GLY A 162 -0.39 -9.30 -10.66
N VAL A 163 -1.28 -8.76 -11.48
CA VAL A 163 -0.94 -7.78 -12.51
C VAL A 163 -1.98 -6.68 -12.50
N ASP A 164 -1.53 -5.42 -12.51
CA ASP A 164 -2.38 -4.32 -12.94
C ASP A 164 -2.11 -4.03 -14.42
N VAL A 165 -3.16 -3.89 -15.22
CA VAL A 165 -3.07 -3.57 -16.65
C VAL A 165 -3.64 -2.18 -16.86
N ILE A 166 -2.75 -1.23 -17.11
CA ILE A 166 -3.07 0.19 -17.21
C ILE A 166 -3.66 0.48 -18.59
N GLU A 167 -3.03 -0.05 -19.64
CA GLU A 167 -3.40 0.20 -21.04
C GLU A 167 -3.48 -1.11 -21.83
N GLY A 168 -4.12 -1.06 -23.01
CA GLY A 168 -4.17 -2.18 -23.96
C GLY A 168 -5.46 -2.22 -24.78
N ASN A 169 -5.45 -2.98 -25.87
CA ASN A 169 -6.61 -3.18 -26.73
C ASN A 169 -7.56 -4.20 -26.09
N ARG A 170 -8.69 -3.72 -25.56
CA ARG A 170 -9.71 -4.58 -24.94
C ARG A 170 -10.59 -5.23 -26.01
N LEU A 171 -10.38 -6.52 -26.24
CA LEU A 171 -11.13 -7.34 -27.21
C LEU A 171 -12.33 -8.06 -26.59
N GLY A 172 -12.45 -8.04 -25.25
CA GLY A 172 -13.52 -8.68 -24.50
C GLY A 172 -14.13 -7.79 -23.42
N ARG A 173 -15.31 -8.17 -22.91
CA ARG A 173 -15.90 -7.54 -21.72
C ARG A 173 -15.27 -8.12 -20.47
N LEU A 174 -14.48 -7.31 -19.76
CA LEU A 174 -14.01 -7.63 -18.41
C LEU A 174 -15.13 -7.43 -17.39
N ARG A 175 -15.17 -8.28 -16.37
CA ARG A 175 -16.08 -8.17 -15.23
C ARG A 175 -15.33 -8.55 -13.96
N ALA A 176 -15.62 -7.87 -12.87
CA ALA A 176 -15.15 -8.30 -11.55
C ALA A 176 -15.62 -9.73 -11.27
N GLY A 177 -14.74 -10.55 -10.68
CA GLY A 177 -14.94 -11.97 -10.40
C GLY A 177 -14.65 -12.92 -11.57
N LEU A 178 -14.18 -12.44 -12.72
CA LEU A 178 -13.80 -13.30 -13.85
C LEU A 178 -12.57 -14.14 -13.49
N LYS A 179 -12.70 -15.47 -13.55
CA LYS A 179 -11.66 -16.44 -13.14
C LYS A 179 -10.95 -17.08 -14.33
N ASN A 180 -9.92 -17.87 -14.02
CA ASN A 180 -9.09 -18.62 -14.98
C ASN A 180 -8.40 -17.69 -15.98
N ILE A 181 -7.96 -16.54 -15.47
CA ILE A 181 -7.22 -15.57 -16.26
C ILE A 181 -5.75 -15.98 -16.29
N MET A 182 -5.17 -15.91 -17.48
CA MET A 182 -3.75 -16.05 -17.73
C MET A 182 -3.23 -14.74 -18.33
N ILE A 183 -2.10 -14.27 -17.82
CA ILE A 183 -1.46 -13.04 -18.27
C ILE A 183 -0.04 -13.37 -18.68
N THR A 184 0.33 -12.95 -19.90
CA THR A 184 1.69 -13.03 -20.40
C THR A 184 2.19 -11.64 -20.73
N GLY A 185 3.43 -11.32 -20.42
CA GLY A 185 4.05 -10.04 -20.79
C GLY A 185 5.57 -10.14 -20.81
N LYS A 186 6.25 -9.04 -21.11
CA LYS A 186 7.71 -8.92 -21.06
C LYS A 186 8.14 -8.04 -19.89
N ASN A 187 9.09 -8.53 -19.09
CA ASN A 187 9.73 -7.74 -18.05
C ASN A 187 10.70 -6.70 -18.64
N LYS A 188 11.31 -5.90 -17.76
CA LYS A 188 12.33 -4.88 -18.12
C LYS A 188 13.53 -5.45 -18.91
N ASP A 189 13.85 -6.73 -18.72
CA ASP A 189 14.95 -7.43 -19.37
C ASP A 189 14.52 -8.08 -20.70
N GLY A 190 13.27 -7.87 -21.13
CA GLY A 190 12.69 -8.43 -22.35
C GLY A 190 12.27 -9.90 -22.26
N GLN A 191 12.38 -10.51 -21.08
CA GLN A 191 12.01 -11.90 -20.83
C GLN A 191 10.50 -12.04 -20.67
N THR A 192 9.95 -13.12 -21.24
CA THR A 192 8.53 -13.44 -21.11
C THR A 192 8.23 -13.92 -19.69
N VAL A 193 7.24 -13.28 -19.05
CA VAL A 193 6.67 -13.65 -17.77
C VAL A 193 5.23 -14.09 -18.00
N THR A 194 4.87 -15.24 -17.44
CA THR A 194 3.52 -15.79 -17.51
C THR A 194 2.98 -16.02 -16.10
N ILE A 195 1.79 -15.51 -15.82
CA ILE A 195 1.09 -15.66 -14.55
C ILE A 195 -0.31 -16.21 -14.83
N GLY A 196 -0.62 -17.38 -14.28
CA GLY A 196 -1.91 -18.06 -14.47
C GLY A 196 -2.77 -18.04 -13.21
N HIS A 197 -3.98 -18.59 -13.33
CA HIS A 197 -4.94 -18.76 -12.23
C HIS A 197 -5.32 -17.44 -11.54
N LEU A 198 -5.42 -16.38 -12.34
CA LEU A 198 -5.79 -15.05 -11.86
C LEU A 198 -7.31 -14.87 -11.88
N THR A 199 -7.79 -13.99 -10.99
CA THR A 199 -9.15 -13.49 -10.95
C THR A 199 -9.14 -11.98 -11.18
N CYS A 200 -10.00 -11.48 -12.07
CA CYS A 200 -10.21 -10.05 -12.26
C CYS A 200 -10.96 -9.49 -11.05
N LEU A 201 -10.35 -8.56 -10.32
CA LEU A 201 -10.98 -7.89 -9.18
C LEU A 201 -11.63 -6.58 -9.59
N ASP A 202 -10.93 -5.80 -10.41
CA ASP A 202 -11.44 -4.55 -10.96
C ASP A 202 -11.31 -4.56 -12.48
N PRO A 203 -12.42 -4.49 -13.23
CA PRO A 203 -12.38 -4.42 -14.69
C PRO A 203 -12.12 -3.01 -15.23
N ASN A 204 -12.00 -1.97 -14.38
CA ASN A 204 -11.81 -0.58 -14.82
C ASN A 204 -10.37 -0.32 -15.30
N GLU A 205 -9.98 0.94 -15.49
CA GLU A 205 -8.61 1.33 -15.85
C GLU A 205 -7.94 1.96 -14.62
N PRO A 206 -6.90 1.33 -14.03
CA PRO A 206 -6.27 0.07 -14.44
C PRO A 206 -7.10 -1.18 -14.09
N ALA A 207 -7.00 -2.22 -14.92
CA ALA A 207 -7.65 -3.50 -14.67
C ALA A 207 -6.79 -4.34 -13.72
N LEU A 208 -7.38 -4.83 -12.64
CA LEU A 208 -6.68 -5.50 -11.54
C LEU A 208 -6.91 -7.00 -11.58
N PHE A 209 -5.83 -7.78 -11.57
CA PHE A 209 -5.86 -9.24 -11.56
C PHE A 209 -5.00 -9.79 -10.42
N LEU A 210 -5.57 -10.62 -9.55
CA LEU A 210 -4.85 -11.28 -8.45
C LEU A 210 -4.99 -12.80 -8.50
N GLN A 211 -3.99 -13.52 -7.99
CA GLN A 211 -4.01 -14.98 -7.91
C GLN A 211 -5.11 -15.46 -6.95
N GLN A 212 -5.85 -16.49 -7.37
CA GLN A 212 -7.01 -16.99 -6.62
C GLN A 212 -6.59 -17.74 -5.34
N PHE A 213 -7.21 -17.43 -4.19
CA PHE A 213 -7.15 -18.23 -2.96
C PHE A 213 -8.43 -19.09 -2.79
N GLY A 214 -8.26 -20.37 -2.45
CA GLY A 214 -9.33 -21.36 -2.25
C GLY A 214 -8.96 -22.72 -2.88
N PRO A 215 -9.49 -23.86 -2.38
CA PRO A 215 -9.01 -25.17 -2.78
C PRO A 215 -9.12 -25.32 -4.29
N SER A 216 -8.02 -25.71 -4.92
CA SER A 216 -8.05 -26.35 -6.23
C SER A 216 -8.98 -27.55 -6.10
N GLU A 217 -10.24 -27.39 -6.52
CA GLU A 217 -11.11 -28.53 -6.77
C GLU A 217 -10.49 -29.28 -7.94
N HIS A 218 -9.70 -30.30 -7.60
CA HIS A 218 -9.31 -31.40 -8.46
C HIS A 218 -10.47 -32.38 -8.59
#